data_AF-A0A6I1MR91-F1
#
_entry.id   AF-A0A6I1MR91-F1
#
_cell.length_a   1.000
_cell.length_b   1.000
_cell.length_c   1.000
_cell.angle_alpha   90.00
_cell.angle_beta   90.00
_cell.angle_gamma   90.00
#
_symmetry.space_group_name_H-M   'P 1'
#
loop_
_entity.id
_entity.type
_entity.pdbx_description
1 polymer ?
#
loop_
_entity_poly.entity_id
_entity_poly.type
_entity_poly.pdbx_seq_one_letter_code
_entity_poly.pdbx_strand_id
1 'polypeptide(L)'
;MDKRYLPHSPSEQLAQRRALAAELAQQPAMPIPDVLRKTRTALRLTIAEYAGLCGVSSRTLADIERGHTSPTLSSVEKLLRPVGLTVGAVTAPKNL
;
A
#
# COMPACT_ATOMS: atom_id res chain seq x y z
N MET A 1 -9.05 -7.14 11.38
CA MET A 1 -8.67 -8.46 10.85
C MET A 1 -9.09 -9.50 11.86
N ASP A 2 -9.63 -10.63 11.41
CA ASP A 2 -10.08 -11.71 12.31
C ASP A 2 -8.87 -12.31 13.04
N LYS A 3 -9.00 -12.51 14.35
CA LYS A 3 -7.94 -13.09 15.21
C LYS A 3 -7.80 -14.61 15.01
N ARG A 4 -8.67 -15.25 14.23
CA ARG A 4 -8.64 -16.69 13.87
C ARG A 4 -7.74 -17.00 12.68
N TYR A 5 -6.89 -16.06 12.27
CA TYR A 5 -6.10 -16.22 11.07
C TYR A 5 -4.81 -16.99 11.34
N LEU A 6 -4.61 -18.08 10.60
CA LEU A 6 -3.37 -18.86 10.65
C LEU A 6 -2.19 -17.95 10.22
N PRO A 7 -1.17 -17.76 11.08
CA PRO A 7 -0.01 -16.96 10.73
C PRO A 7 0.72 -17.63 9.57
N HIS A 8 1.05 -16.86 8.54
CA HIS A 8 1.90 -17.36 7.46
C HIS A 8 3.26 -17.76 8.01
N SER A 9 3.80 -18.85 7.49
CA SER A 9 5.20 -19.18 7.75
C SER A 9 6.13 -18.07 7.21
N PRO A 10 7.36 -17.93 7.74
CA PRO A 10 8.29 -16.92 7.24
C PRO A 10 8.53 -17.00 5.72
N SER A 11 8.54 -18.20 5.14
CA SER A 11 8.70 -18.41 3.69
C SER A 11 7.47 -17.96 2.90
N GLU A 12 6.27 -18.22 3.38
CA GLU A 12 5.03 -17.72 2.78
C GLU A 12 4.95 -16.19 2.80
N GLN A 13 5.31 -15.57 3.93
CA GLN A 13 5.36 -14.11 4.04
C GLN A 13 6.36 -13.51 3.04
N LEU A 14 7.54 -14.11 2.90
CA LEU A 14 8.54 -13.68 1.93
C LEU A 14 8.03 -13.85 0.48
N ALA A 15 7.38 -14.97 0.17
CA ALA A 15 6.80 -15.22 -1.15
C ALA A 15 5.73 -14.19 -1.49
N GLN A 16 4.85 -13.84 -0.55
CA GLN A 16 3.83 -12.80 -0.74
C GLN A 16 4.42 -11.42 -0.97
N ARG A 17 5.46 -11.05 -0.21
CA ARG A 17 6.15 -9.76 -0.41
C ARG A 17 6.83 -9.68 -1.78
N ARG A 18 7.42 -10.79 -2.24
CA ARG A 18 8.00 -10.89 -3.59
C ARG A 18 6.93 -10.79 -4.68
N ALA A 19 5.79 -11.45 -4.50
CA ALA A 19 4.68 -11.39 -5.44
C ALA A 19 4.10 -9.96 -5.56
N LEU A 20 3.87 -9.29 -4.43
CA LEU A 20 3.44 -7.88 -4.42
C LEU A 20 4.46 -6.99 -5.14
N ALA A 21 5.76 -7.14 -4.85
CA ALA A 21 6.80 -6.33 -5.48
C ALA A 21 6.84 -6.54 -7.00
N ALA A 22 6.70 -7.78 -7.47
CA ALA A 22 6.63 -8.09 -8.89
C ALA A 22 5.39 -7.49 -9.57
N GLU A 23 4.22 -7.56 -8.90
CA GLU A 23 2.98 -6.98 -9.41
C GLU A 23 3.10 -5.44 -9.55
N LEU A 24 3.59 -4.76 -8.51
CA LEU A 24 3.77 -3.31 -8.54
C LEU A 24 4.79 -2.88 -9.61
N ALA A 25 5.87 -3.65 -9.80
CA ALA A 25 6.87 -3.36 -10.83
C ALA A 25 6.32 -3.51 -12.26
N GLN A 26 5.34 -4.40 -12.48
CA GLN A 26 4.67 -4.56 -13.77
C GLN A 26 3.66 -3.45 -14.06
N GLN A 27 3.22 -2.72 -13.03
CA GLN A 27 2.18 -1.68 -13.13
C GLN A 27 2.66 -0.37 -12.48
N PRO A 28 3.70 0.28 -13.02
CA PRO A 28 4.27 1.49 -12.42
C PRO A 28 3.27 2.66 -12.38
N ALA A 29 2.28 2.67 -13.27
CA ALA A 29 1.20 3.66 -13.32
C ALA A 29 -0.01 3.35 -12.44
N MET A 30 0.08 2.36 -11.54
CA MET A 30 -0.99 2.02 -10.61
C MET A 30 -1.34 3.24 -9.72
N PRO A 31 -2.63 3.57 -9.55
CA PRO A 31 -3.04 4.66 -8.68
C PRO A 31 -2.55 4.46 -7.24
N ILE A 32 -2.08 5.54 -6.61
CA ILE A 32 -1.58 5.52 -5.23
C ILE A 32 -2.56 4.86 -4.24
N PRO A 33 -3.88 5.14 -4.24
CA PRO A 33 -4.83 4.46 -3.36
C PRO A 33 -4.78 2.92 -3.47
N ASP A 34 -4.61 2.39 -4.68
CA ASP A 34 -4.56 0.96 -4.93
C ASP A 34 -3.23 0.36 -4.47
N VAL A 35 -2.11 1.05 -4.71
CA VAL A 35 -0.79 0.64 -4.20
C VAL A 35 -0.82 0.53 -2.68
N LEU A 36 -1.38 1.52 -1.99
CA LEU A 36 -1.48 1.53 -0.53
C LEU A 36 -2.35 0.40 0.00
N ARG A 37 -3.55 0.23 -0.58
CA ARG A 37 -4.47 -0.84 -0.18
C ARG A 37 -3.86 -2.22 -0.41
N LYS A 38 -3.27 -2.47 -1.59
CA LYS A 38 -2.61 -3.74 -1.92
C LYS A 38 -1.48 -4.03 -0.96
N THR A 39 -0.59 -3.07 -0.75
CA THR A 39 0.53 -3.19 0.19
C THR A 39 0.05 -3.52 1.59
N ARG A 40 -0.90 -2.76 2.11
CA ARG A 40 -1.47 -2.98 3.45
C ARG A 40 -2.09 -4.38 3.60
N THR A 41 -2.87 -4.81 2.62
CA THR A 41 -3.53 -6.13 2.67
C THR A 41 -2.55 -7.29 2.52
N ALA A 42 -1.53 -7.17 1.66
CA ALA A 42 -0.47 -8.18 1.52
C ALA A 42 0.37 -8.31 2.80
N LEU A 43 0.60 -7.21 3.51
CA LEU A 43 1.24 -7.22 4.83
C LEU A 43 0.31 -7.64 5.95
N ARG A 44 -0.96 -7.96 5.66
CA ARG A 44 -1.97 -8.37 6.65
C ARG A 44 -2.12 -7.33 7.76
N LEU A 45 -2.12 -6.04 7.40
CA LEU A 45 -2.31 -4.93 8.33
C LEU A 45 -3.73 -4.36 8.20
N THR A 46 -4.33 -4.04 9.33
CA THR A 46 -5.50 -3.16 9.40
C THR A 46 -5.13 -1.73 9.01
N ILE A 47 -6.14 -0.91 8.69
CA ILE A 47 -5.94 0.52 8.44
C ILE A 47 -5.25 1.18 9.65
N ALA A 48 -5.66 0.84 10.87
CA ALA A 48 -5.07 1.44 12.07
C ALA A 48 -3.58 1.07 12.25
N GLU A 49 -3.22 -0.20 12.03
CA GLU A 49 -1.83 -0.64 12.15
C GLU A 49 -0.94 0.00 11.08
N TYR A 50 -1.40 0.07 9.82
CA TYR A 50 -0.60 0.67 8.75
C TYR A 50 -0.51 2.19 8.88
N ALA A 51 -1.59 2.86 9.27
CA ALA A 51 -1.59 4.28 9.55
C ALA A 51 -0.62 4.62 10.71
N GLY A 52 -0.64 3.83 11.78
CA GLY A 52 0.29 3.94 12.90
C GLY A 52 1.75 3.76 12.48
N LEU A 53 2.03 2.74 11.65
CA LEU A 53 3.37 2.50 11.07
C LEU A 53 3.87 3.71 10.25
N CYS A 54 2.98 4.38 9.54
CA CYS A 54 3.32 5.51 8.66
C CYS A 54 3.27 6.88 9.37
N GLY A 55 2.83 6.94 10.63
CA GLY A 55 2.65 8.21 11.35
C GLY A 55 1.55 9.10 10.77
N VAL A 56 0.45 8.51 10.29
CA VAL A 56 -0.74 9.23 9.81
C VAL A 56 -1.99 8.78 10.56
N SER A 57 -3.10 9.52 10.45
CA SER A 57 -4.36 9.09 11.06
C SER A 57 -4.99 7.94 10.27
N SER A 58 -5.64 7.00 10.96
CA SER A 58 -6.41 5.92 10.35
C SER A 58 -7.50 6.44 9.40
N ARG A 59 -8.12 7.58 9.74
CA ARG A 59 -9.10 8.25 8.89
C ARG A 59 -8.47 8.71 7.58
N THR A 60 -7.32 9.38 7.65
CA THR A 60 -6.59 9.86 6.46
C THR A 60 -6.27 8.71 5.52
N LEU A 61 -5.69 7.62 6.03
CA LEU A 61 -5.41 6.45 5.20
C LEU A 61 -6.70 5.86 4.60
N ALA A 62 -7.77 5.75 5.38
CA ALA A 62 -9.03 5.20 4.91
C ALA A 62 -9.71 6.09 3.84
N ASP A 63 -9.61 7.41 3.95
CA ASP A 63 -10.15 8.34 2.95
C ASP A 63 -9.33 8.30 1.65
N ILE A 64 -8.00 8.15 1.75
CA ILE A 64 -7.11 7.96 0.60
C ILE A 64 -7.43 6.65 -0.13
N GLU A 65 -7.49 5.52 0.59
CA GLU A 65 -7.76 4.21 -0.04
C GLU A 65 -9.15 4.13 -0.70
N ARG A 66 -10.11 4.96 -0.28
CA ARG A 66 -11.43 5.07 -0.93
C ARG A 66 -11.48 6.07 -2.07
N GLY A 67 -10.41 6.84 -2.31
CA GLY A 67 -10.39 7.91 -3.30
C GLY A 67 -11.24 9.13 -2.90
N HIS A 68 -11.58 9.29 -1.62
CA HIS A 68 -12.39 10.41 -1.13
C HIS A 68 -11.58 11.71 -0.99
N THR A 69 -10.25 11.63 -1.08
CA THR A 69 -9.35 12.77 -0.96
C THR A 69 -8.16 12.63 -1.91
N SER A 70 -7.65 13.76 -2.39
CA SER A 70 -6.38 13.82 -3.10
C SER A 70 -5.26 14.04 -2.08
N PRO A 71 -4.42 13.03 -1.77
CA PRO A 71 -3.34 13.20 -0.81
C PRO A 71 -2.28 14.19 -1.31
N THR A 72 -1.62 14.88 -0.38
CA THR A 72 -0.40 15.63 -0.70
C THR A 72 0.74 14.67 -1.03
N LEU A 73 1.72 15.09 -1.84
CA LEU A 73 2.91 14.30 -2.12
C LEU A 73 3.60 13.84 -0.82
N SER A 74 3.74 14.74 0.16
CA SER A 74 4.32 14.41 1.47
C SER A 74 3.54 13.32 2.21
N SER A 75 2.20 13.31 2.11
CA SER A 75 1.38 12.24 2.69
C SER A 75 1.65 10.90 2.01
N VAL A 76 1.78 10.90 0.68
CA VAL A 76 2.10 9.69 -0.08
C VAL A 76 3.48 9.16 0.28
N GLU A 77 4.49 10.02 0.33
CA GLU A 77 5.86 9.65 0.73
C GLU A 77 5.90 9.01 2.12
N LYS A 78 5.19 9.58 3.10
CA LYS A 78 5.07 9.00 4.45
C LYS A 78 4.48 7.59 4.43
N LEU A 79 3.46 7.37 3.60
CA LEU A 79 2.76 6.10 3.48
C LEU A 79 3.58 5.03 2.75
N LEU A 80 4.42 5.42 1.78
CA LEU A 80 5.26 4.51 1.01
C LEU A 80 6.61 4.20 1.68
N ARG A 81 7.13 5.10 2.50
CA ARG A 81 8.46 4.99 3.12
C ARG A 81 8.67 3.68 3.92
N PRO A 82 7.75 3.22 4.81
CA PRO A 82 7.99 2.01 5.60
C PRO A 82 8.11 0.73 4.78
N VAL A 83 7.66 0.75 3.53
CA VAL A 83 7.68 -0.40 2.62
C VAL A 83 8.74 -0.26 1.53
N GLY A 84 9.60 0.75 1.60
CA GLY A 84 10.69 0.96 0.66
C GLY A 84 10.25 1.42 -0.73
N LEU A 85 9.05 2.00 -0.84
CA LEU A 85 8.53 2.55 -2.09
C LEU A 85 8.72 4.08 -2.12
N THR A 86 8.82 4.63 -3.33
CA THR A 86 8.90 6.07 -3.58
C THR A 86 7.96 6.45 -4.73
N VAL A 87 7.50 7.70 -4.74
CA VAL A 87 6.73 8.25 -5.87
C VAL A 87 7.69 8.61 -7.00
N GLY A 88 7.27 8.42 -8.26
CA GLY A 88 8.04 8.77 -9.44
C GLY A 88 7.16 9.11 -10.64
N ALA A 89 7.74 9.81 -11.62
CA ALA A 89 7.08 10.06 -12.89
C ALA A 89 6.99 8.77 -13.72
N VAL A 90 5.82 8.52 -14.31
CA VAL A 90 5.52 7.33 -15.13
C VAL A 90 4.78 7.75 -16.38
N THR A 91 4.77 6.91 -17.41
CA THR A 91 3.90 7.13 -18.56
C THR A 91 2.44 7.10 -18.10
N ALA A 92 1.68 8.15 -18.42
CA ALA A 92 0.25 8.15 -18.16
C ALA A 92 -0.38 6.91 -18.81
N PRO A 93 -1.29 6.20 -18.11
CA PRO A 93 -2.01 5.10 -18.73
C PRO A 93 -2.72 5.64 -19.97
N LYS A 94 -2.54 4.95 -21.11
CA LYS A 94 -3.33 5.24 -22.30
C LYS A 94 -4.76 4.87 -21.95
N ASN A 95 -5.57 5.85 -21.60
CA ASN A 95 -7.02 5.69 -21.61
C ASN A 95 -7.40 5.51 -23.09
N LEU A 96 -7.44 4.25 -23.55
CA LEU A 96 -8.02 3.85 -24.83
C LEU A 96 -9.51 3.59 -24.62
#